data_AF-I2QPA8-F1
#
_entry.id   AF-I2QPA8-F1
#
_cell.length_a   1.000
_cell.length_b   1.000
_cell.length_c   1.000
_cell.angle_alpha   90.00
_cell.angle_beta   90.00
_cell.angle_gamma   90.00
#
_symmetry.space_group_name_H-M   'P 1'
#
loop_
_entity.id
_entity.type
_entity.pdbx_description
1 polymer ?
#
loop_
_entity_poly.entity_id
_entity_poly.type
_entity_poly.pdbx_seq_one_letter_code
_entity_poly.pdbx_strand_id
1 'polypeptide(L)' 'MQVATICFPDRDSGDDAVVVVRTAGEVAGLALSLRKNGDIEVFFGAQELDQLIEALERTRSLLSDRKSPV' A
#
# COMPACT_ATOMS: atom_id res chain seq x y z
N MET A 1 -14.75 2.00 -8.32
CA MET A 1 -15.27 1.21 -7.19
C MET A 1 -14.18 1.03 -6.16
N GLN A 2 -14.45 1.33 -4.88
CA GLN A 2 -13.51 1.04 -3.81
C GLN A 2 -13.43 -0.47 -3.58
N VAL A 3 -12.21 -1.00 -3.51
CA VAL A 3 -11.92 -2.43 -3.35
C VAL A 3 -11.54 -2.74 -1.91
N ALA A 4 -10.66 -1.94 -1.31
CA ALA A 4 -10.20 -2.14 0.05
C ALA A 4 -9.83 -0.81 0.73
N THR A 5 -9.92 -0.81 2.07
CA THR A 5 -9.36 0.22 2.93
C THR A 5 -8.58 -0.45 4.05
N ILE A 6 -7.34 -0.03 4.24
CA ILE A 6 -6.42 -0.61 5.21
C ILE A 6 -5.90 0.52 6.09
N CYS A 7 -6.19 0.45 7.39
CA CYS A 7 -5.66 1.40 8.37
C CYS A 7 -4.55 0.73 9.17
N PHE A 8 -3.44 1.42 9.39
CA PHE A 8 -2.31 0.92 10.17
C PHE A 8 -1.51 2.06 10.79
N PRO A 9 -0.82 1.84 11.91
CA PRO A 9 0.09 2.83 12.45
C PRO A 9 1.32 2.96 11.54
N ASP A 10 1.64 4.18 11.14
CA ASP A 10 2.93 4.46 10.51
C ASP A 10 4.03 4.29 11.56
N ARG A 11 4.98 3.40 11.25
CA ARG A 11 6.06 3.04 12.16
C ARG A 11 7.18 4.08 12.18
N ASP A 12 7.25 4.95 11.18
CA ASP A 12 8.27 6.01 11.10
C ASP A 12 7.83 7.26 11.88
N SER A 13 6.66 7.82 11.53
CA SER A 13 6.15 9.04 12.19
C SER A 13 5.37 8.80 13.49
N GLY A 14 4.85 7.58 13.69
CA GLY A 14 3.96 7.25 14.80
C GLY A 14 2.50 7.74 14.63
N ASP A 15 2.16 8.36 13.50
CA ASP A 15 0.79 8.74 13.16
C ASP A 15 -0.02 7.57 12.58
N ASP A 16 -1.34 7.76 12.42
CA ASP A 16 -2.20 6.79 11.73
C ASP A 16 -2.11 6.98 10.21
N ALA A 17 -1.92 5.87 9.50
CA ALA A 17 -1.92 5.79 8.04
C ALA A 17 -3.14 5.03 7.53
N VAL A 18 -3.62 5.43 6.34
CA VAL A 18 -4.66 4.72 5.61
C VAL A 18 -4.27 4.54 4.15
N VAL A 19 -4.51 3.34 3.63
CA VAL A 19 -4.43 3.02 2.20
C VAL A 19 -5.81 2.67 1.70
N VAL A 20 -6.23 3.31 0.60
CA VAL A 20 -7.45 2.97 -0.12
C VAL A 20 -7.08 2.44 -1.51
N VAL A 21 -7.56 1.25 -1.82
CA VAL A 21 -7.41 0.62 -3.14
C VAL A 21 -8.75 0.69 -3.84
N ARG A 22 -8.77 1.15 -5.09
CA ARG A 22 -9.99 1.26 -5.90
C ARG A 22 -9.72 0.92 -7.36
N THR A 23 -10.77 0.69 -8.13
CA THR A 23 -10.73 0.59 -9.59
C THR A 23 -11.49 1.77 -10.21
N ALA A 24 -11.02 2.29 -11.32
CA ALA A 24 -11.70 3.35 -12.08
C ALA A 24 -11.62 3.03 -13.57
N GLY A 25 -12.64 2.37 -14.11
CA GLY A 25 -12.55 1.80 -15.45
C GLY A 25 -11.48 0.71 -15.49
N GLU A 26 -10.51 0.85 -16.39
CA GLU A 26 -9.43 -0.12 -16.61
C GLU A 26 -8.16 0.16 -15.80
N VAL A 27 -8.16 1.19 -14.94
CA VAL A 27 -7.01 1.53 -14.08
C VAL A 27 -7.28 1.21 -12.62
N ALA A 28 -6.21 0.85 -11.91
CA ALA A 28 -6.16 0.78 -10.46
C ALA A 28 -5.89 2.17 -9.88
N GLY A 29 -6.52 2.48 -8.76
CA GLY A 29 -6.27 3.67 -7.97
C GLY A 29 -5.75 3.28 -6.58
N LEU A 30 -4.71 3.97 -6.12
CA LEU A 30 -4.13 3.83 -4.80
C LEU A 30 -4.05 5.22 -4.15
N ALA A 31 -4.73 5.39 -3.03
CA ALA A 31 -4.58 6.55 -2.18
C ALA A 31 -3.87 6.14 -0.90
N LEU A 32 -2.78 6.83 -0.56
CA LEU A 32 -2.08 6.72 0.72
C LEU A 32 -2.20 8.06 1.43
N SER A 33 -2.75 8.02 2.64
CA SER A 33 -2.94 9.20 3.46
C SER A 33 -2.35 8.97 4.84
N LEU A 34 -1.68 10.01 5.35
CA LEU A 34 -1.32 10.13 6.75
C LEU A 34 -2.25 11.16 7.39
N ARG A 35 -2.61 10.96 8.67
CA ARG A 35 -3.45 11.92 9.43
C ARG A 35 -2.92 13.37 9.29
N LYS A 36 -1.62 13.55 9.18
CA LYS A 36 -0.95 14.83 8.91
C LYS A 36 -0.12 14.68 7.64
N ASN A 37 -0.11 15.69 6.78
CA ASN A 37 0.64 15.79 5.51
C ASN A 37 -0.12 15.43 4.21
N GLY A 38 -1.43 15.16 4.31
CA GLY A 38 -2.30 15.06 3.14
C GLY A 38 -2.19 13.72 2.39
N ASP A 39 -2.96 13.63 1.32
CA ASP A 39 -3.21 12.38 0.61
C ASP A 39 -2.40 12.37 -0.69
N ILE A 40 -1.67 11.28 -0.92
CA ILE A 40 -1.11 10.97 -2.24
C ILE A 40 -2.07 10.00 -2.92
N GLU A 41 -2.60 10.40 -4.05
CA GLU A 41 -3.46 9.55 -4.87
C GLU A 41 -2.84 9.37 -6.26
N VAL A 42 -2.74 8.11 -6.68
CA VAL A 42 -2.18 7.72 -7.98
C VAL A 42 -3.09 6.74 -8.68
N PHE A 43 -3.03 6.75 -10.01
CA PHE A 43 -3.72 5.78 -10.86
C PHE A 43 -2.74 5.16 -11.83
N PHE A 44 -2.88 3.87 -12.07
CA PHE A 44 -1.95 3.10 -12.88
C PHE A 44 -2.63 1.88 -13.51
N GLY A 45 -2.02 1.34 -14.56
CA GLY A 45 -2.57 0.22 -15.33
C GLY A 45 -2.31 -1.13 -14.68
N ALA A 46 -2.79 -2.19 -15.34
CA ALA A 46 -2.61 -3.56 -14.88
C ALA A 46 -1.12 -3.96 -14.79
N GLN A 47 -0.29 -3.51 -15.74
CA GLN A 47 1.14 -3.82 -15.74
C GLN A 47 1.86 -3.25 -14.51
N GLU A 48 1.62 -1.98 -14.18
CA GLU A 48 2.21 -1.36 -12.98
C GLU A 48 1.63 -1.97 -11.69
N LEU A 49 0.35 -2.38 -11.71
CA LEU A 49 -0.26 -3.07 -10.57
C LEU A 49 0.43 -4.40 -10.30
N ASP A 50 0.70 -5.20 -11.33
CA ASP A 50 1.40 -6.48 -11.19
C ASP A 50 2.82 -6.28 -10.63
N GLN A 51 3.54 -5.26 -11.12
CA GLN A 51 4.87 -4.89 -10.60
C GLN A 51 4.81 -4.46 -9.13
N LEU A 52 3.80 -3.68 -8.74
CA LEU A 52 3.60 -3.27 -7.35
C LEU A 52 3.30 -4.47 -6.45
N ILE A 53 2.45 -5.40 -6.88
CA ILE A 53 2.14 -6.63 -6.14
C ILE A 53 3.43 -7.43 -5.93
N GLU A 54 4.21 -7.66 -6.98
CA GLU A 54 5.47 -8.41 -6.89
C GLU A 54 6.45 -7.74 -5.91
N ALA A 55 6.58 -6.42 -5.95
CA ALA A 55 7.43 -5.68 -5.02
C ALA A 55 6.96 -5.84 -3.56
N LEU A 56 5.66 -5.72 -3.30
CA LEU A 56 5.08 -5.88 -1.97
C LEU A 56 5.27 -7.30 -1.42
N GLU A 57 5.10 -8.32 -2.25
CA GLU A 57 5.34 -9.72 -1.87
C GLU A 57 6.81 -9.97 -1.51
N ARG A 58 7.74 -9.46 -2.34
CA ARG A 58 9.18 -9.53 -2.04
C ARG A 58 9.51 -8.82 -0.72
N THR A 59 8.97 -7.62 -0.49
CA THR A 59 9.14 -6.90 0.78
C THR A 59 8.61 -7.70 1.97
N ARG A 60 7.44 -8.34 1.83
CA ARG A 60 6.87 -9.20 2.87
C ARG A 60 7.79 -10.37 3.21
N SER A 61 8.38 -11.04 2.22
CA SER A 61 9.33 -12.14 2.44
C SER A 61 10.55 -11.65 3.22
N LEU A 62 11.13 -10.51 2.83
CA LEU A 62 12.27 -9.91 3.53
C LEU A 62 11.96 -9.52 4.99
N LEU A 63 10.73 -9.07 5.27
CA LEU A 63 10.29 -8.78 6.64
C LEU A 63 10.06 -10.05 7.48
N SER A 64 9.65 -11.15 6.82
CA SER A 64 9.40 -12.44 7.47
C SER A 64 10.71 -13.17 7.78
N ASP A 65 11.71 -13.11 6.90
CA ASP A 65 13.02 -13.73 7.09
C ASP A 65 13.81 -13.11 8.26
N ARG A 66 13.51 -11.85 8.62
CA ARG A 66 14.06 -11.20 9.81
C ARG A 66 13.52 -11.74 11.14
N LYS A 67 12.50 -12.61 11.14
CA LYS A 67 11.93 -13.22 12.36
C LYS A 67 12.58 -14.55 12.79
N SER A 68 13.63 -15.02 12.12
CA SER A 68 14.45 -16.12 12.64
C SER A 68 15.73 -15.56 13.26
N PRO A 69 15.78 -15.50 14.61
CA PRO A 69 16.50 -16.56 15.32
C PRO A 69 15.75 -17.00 16.59
N VAL A 70 15.48 -18.31 16.70
CA VAL A 70 15.36 -19.01 17.99
C VAL A 70 16.18 -20.28 17.88
#